data_AF-A0AAU0WUG9-F1
#
_entry.id   AF-A0AAU0WUG9-F1
#
_cell.length_a   1.000
_cell.length_b   1.000
_cell.length_c   1.000
_cell.angle_alpha   90.00
_cell.angle_beta   90.00
_cell.angle_gamma   90.00
#
_symmetry.space_group_name_H-M   'P 1'
#
loop_
_entity.id
_entity.type
_entity.pdbx_description
1 polymer ?
#
loop_
_entity_poly.entity_id
_entity_poly.type
_entity_poly.pdbx_seq_one_letter_code
_entity_poly.pdbx_strand_id
1 'polypeptide(L)' 'MSEWLPRAAVLVCAFGLFAAAAAWRLTHTVRQALVVLLDFLTAAALIRLADRPSWDTVTLTAVAIALRRIL' A
#
# COMPACT_ATOMS: atom_id res chain seq x y z
N MET A 1 -20.56 7.90 7.37
CA MET A 1 -19.27 7.20 7.32
C MET A 1 -18.22 8.24 6.97
N SER A 2 -17.24 8.43 7.85
CA SER A 2 -16.31 9.56 7.87
C SER A 2 -15.50 9.70 6.57
N GLU A 3 -15.56 10.86 5.89
CA GLU A 3 -14.73 11.20 4.70
C GLU A 3 -13.21 11.08 4.92
N TRP A 4 -12.79 10.83 6.15
CA TRP A 4 -11.41 10.70 6.57
C TRP A 4 -10.73 9.40 6.10
N LEU A 5 -11.46 8.29 5.97
CA LEU A 5 -10.89 7.01 5.53
C LEU A 5 -10.33 7.03 4.09
N PRO A 6 -11.09 7.51 3.07
CA PRO A 6 -10.56 7.58 1.71
C PRO A 6 -9.37 8.55 1.60
N ARG A 7 -9.40 9.66 2.35
CA ARG A 7 -8.26 10.60 2.42
C ARG A 7 -7.04 9.96 3.07
N ALA A 8 -7.22 9.21 4.16
CA ALA A 8 -6.15 8.47 4.81
C ALA A 8 -5.52 7.44 3.88
N ALA A 9 -6.32 6.69 3.12
CA ALA A 9 -5.80 5.72 2.14
C ALA A 9 -4.93 6.40 1.07
N VAL A 10 -5.34 7.56 0.55
CA VAL A 10 -4.55 8.33 -0.42
C VAL A 10 -3.25 8.85 0.20
N LEU A 11 -3.29 9.37 1.42
CA LEU A 11 -2.09 9.83 2.13
C LEU A 11 -1.10 8.68 2.36
N VAL A 12 -1.59 7.50 2.78
CA VAL A 12 -0.76 6.31 2.96
C VAL A 12 -0.10 5.88 1.65
N CYS A 13 -0.82 5.91 0.52
CA CYS A 13 -0.22 5.67 -0.80
C CYS A 13 0.86 6.69 -1.15
N ALA A 14 0.62 7.98 -0.89
CA ALA A 14 1.61 9.03 -1.16
C ALA A 14 2.88 8.83 -0.31
N PHE A 15 2.73 8.59 1.00
CA PHE A 15 3.84 8.28 1.90
C PHE A 15 4.58 7.01 1.48
N GLY A 16 3.88 5.98 1.01
CA GLY A 16 4.50 4.77 0.47
C GLY A 16 5.39 5.05 -0.72
N LEU A 17 4.97 5.94 -1.63
CA LEU A 17 5.77 6.35 -2.78
C LEU A 17 7.05 7.08 -2.35
N PHE A 18 6.93 8.01 -1.39
CA PHE A 18 8.09 8.72 -0.83
C PHE A 18 9.04 7.77 -0.09
N ALA A 19 8.51 6.85 0.73
CA ALA A 19 9.29 5.87 1.46
C ALA A 19 10.01 4.89 0.52
N ALA A 20 9.35 4.44 -0.55
CA ALA A 20 9.96 3.58 -1.56
C ALA A 20 11.08 4.30 -2.32
N ALA A 21 10.87 5.57 -2.70
CA ALA A 21 11.91 6.38 -3.34
C ALA A 21 13.11 6.60 -2.41
N ALA A 22 12.86 6.85 -1.12
CA ALA A 22 13.92 6.96 -0.12
C ALA A 22 14.65 5.63 0.08
N ALA A 23 13.94 4.50 0.20
CA ALA A 23 14.51 3.17 0.33
C ALA A 23 15.37 2.80 -0.90
N TRP A 24 14.91 3.11 -2.11
CA TRP A 24 15.70 2.93 -3.33
C TRP A 24 16.98 3.77 -3.28
N ARG A 25 16.88 5.04 -2.86
CA ARG A 25 18.04 5.93 -2.79
C ARG A 25 19.07 5.50 -1.74
N LEU A 26 18.65 4.87 -0.64
CA LEU A 26 19.55 4.42 0.42
C LEU A 26 20.17 3.05 0.14
N THR A 27 19.42 2.16 -0.50
CA THR A 27 19.81 0.74 -0.66
C THR A 27 20.29 0.42 -2.07
N HIS A 28 19.94 1.26 -3.05
CA HIS A 28 20.11 1.04 -4.48
C HIS A 28 19.55 -0.31 -4.98
N THR A 29 18.65 -0.94 -4.20
CA THR A 29 18.01 -2.19 -4.58
C THR A 29 16.52 -1.98 -4.86
N VAL A 30 16.09 -2.35 -6.07
CA VAL A 30 14.68 -2.24 -6.47
C VAL A 30 13.80 -3.16 -5.63
N ARG A 31 14.31 -4.33 -5.22
CA ARG A 31 13.58 -5.28 -4.37
C ARG A 31 13.20 -4.65 -3.03
N GLN A 32 14.12 -3.99 -2.32
CA GLN A 32 13.80 -3.40 -1.02
C GLN A 32 12.84 -2.21 -1.15
N ALA A 33 12.99 -1.41 -2.20
CA ALA A 33 12.05 -0.33 -2.49
C ALA A 33 10.62 -0.85 -2.76
N LEU A 34 10.49 -1.94 -3.52
CA LEU A 34 9.20 -2.58 -3.79
C LEU A 34 8.58 -3.18 -2.53
N VAL A 35 9.37 -3.80 -1.67
CA VAL A 35 8.93 -4.33 -0.38
C VAL A 35 8.30 -3.23 0.46
N VAL A 36 8.98 -2.09 0.60
CA VAL A 36 8.47 -0.93 1.35
C VAL A 36 7.19 -0.40 0.70
N LEU A 37 7.16 -0.25 -0.63
CA LEU A 37 5.97 0.21 -1.33
C LEU A 37 4.76 -0.69 -1.08
N LEU A 38 4.97 -2.01 -1.12
CA LEU A 38 3.91 -3.00 -0.93
C LEU A 38 3.37 -3.04 0.49
N ASP A 39 4.21 -2.78 1.51
CA ASP A 39 3.74 -2.63 2.89
C ASP A 39 2.77 -1.45 3.03
N PHE A 40 3.09 -0.31 2.42
CA PHE A 40 2.19 0.86 2.39
C PHE A 40 0.93 0.63 1.55
N LEU A 41 1.05 -0.01 0.38
CA LEU A 41 -0.11 -0.34 -0.45
C LEU A 41 -1.04 -1.33 0.25
N THR A 42 -0.49 -2.29 1.00
CA THR A 42 -1.27 -3.21 1.84
C THR A 42 -2.05 -2.46 2.91
N ALA A 43 -1.41 -1.52 3.62
CA ALA A 43 -2.08 -0.68 4.60
C ALA A 43 -3.19 0.18 3.97
N ALA A 44 -2.93 0.82 2.83
CA ALA A 44 -3.93 1.62 2.11
C ALA A 44 -5.11 0.78 1.61
N ALA A 45 -4.85 -0.43 1.12
CA ALA A 45 -5.88 -1.36 0.67
C ALA A 45 -6.78 -1.80 1.83
N LEU A 46 -6.21 -2.12 3.00
CA LEU A 46 -6.97 -2.45 4.21
C LEU A 46 -7.84 -1.28 4.70
N ILE A 47 -7.32 -0.04 4.68
CA ILE A 47 -8.10 1.16 5.02
C ILE A 47 -9.29 1.30 4.07
N ARG A 48 -9.08 1.10 2.77
CA ARG A 48 -10.13 1.20 1.75
C ARG A 48 -11.16 0.07 1.85
N LEU A 49 -10.71 -1.14 2.19
CA LEU A 49 -11.58 -2.29 2.48
C LEU A 49 -12.47 -2.02 3.71
N ALA A 50 -11.93 -1.36 4.73
CA ALA A 50 -12.70 -0.95 5.91
C ALA A 50 -13.73 0.15 5.62
N ASP A 51 -13.46 1.06 4.67
CA ASP A 51 -14.40 2.11 4.26
C ASP A 51 -15.55 1.58 3.40
N ARG A 52 -15.21 0.79 2.37
CA ARG A 52 -16.17 0.24 1.40
C ARG A 52 -15.85 -1.22 1.11
N PRO A 53 -16.39 -2.15 1.91
CA PRO A 53 -16.19 -3.58 1.66
C PRO A 53 -16.85 -3.98 0.34
N SER A 54 -16.05 -4.41 -0.62
CA SER A 54 -16.49 -4.90 -1.93
C SER A 54 -15.57 -6.02 -2.42
N TRP A 55 -16.05 -6.88 -3.32
CA TRP A 55 -15.21 -7.92 -3.91
C TRP A 55 -13.97 -7.36 -4.62
N ASP A 56 -14.09 -6.18 -5.24
CA ASP A 56 -12.95 -5.48 -5.86
C ASP A 56 -11.90 -5.06 -4.84
N THR A 57 -12.31 -4.49 -3.70
CA THR A 57 -11.37 -4.06 -2.65
C THR A 57 -10.74 -5.26 -1.94
N VAL A 58 -11.49 -6.35 -1.76
CA VAL A 58 -10.95 -7.63 -1.26
C VAL A 58 -9.89 -8.17 -2.20
N THR A 59 -10.19 -8.23 -3.51
CA THR A 59 -9.26 -8.77 -4.53
C THR A 59 -7.99 -7.92 -4.61
N LEU A 60 -8.12 -6.59 -4.58
CA LEU A 60 -6.97 -5.67 -4.58
C LEU A 60 -6.09 -5.86 -3.33
N THR A 61 -6.71 -6.00 -2.16
CA THR A 61 -5.99 -6.25 -0.89
C THR A 61 -5.26 -7.60 -0.94
N ALA A 62 -5.92 -8.65 -1.42
CA ALA A 62 -5.33 -9.97 -1.54
C ALA A 62 -4.12 -9.97 -2.50
N VAL A 63 -4.22 -9.26 -3.63
CA VAL A 63 -3.11 -9.12 -4.58
C VAL A 63 -1.93 -8.39 -3.96
N ALA A 64 -2.16 -7.29 -3.22
CA ALA A 64 -1.09 -6.55 -2.55
C ALA A 64 -0.34 -7.43 -1.54
N ILE A 65 -1.08 -8.19 -0.73
CA ILE A 65 -0.51 -9.14 0.25
C ILE A 65 0.24 -10.27 -0.47
N ALA A 66 -0.31 -10.82 -1.55
CA ALA A 66 0.32 -11.89 -2.32
C ALA A 66 1.65 -11.42 -2.94
N LEU A 67 1.67 -10.24 -3.57
CA LEU A 67 2.88 -9.65 -4.13
C LEU A 67 3.95 -9.45 -3.04
N ARG A 68 3.53 -8.98 -1.85
CA ARG A 68 4.44 -8.77 -0.72
C ARG A 68 5.09 -10.06 -0.22
N ARG A 69 4.40 -11.20 -0.32
CA ARG A 69 4.94 -12.51 0.10
C ARG A 69 5.92 -13.12 -0.89
N ILE A 70 5.88 -12.72 -2.16
CA ILE A 70 6.72 -13.29 -3.23
C ILE A 70 8.06 -12.53 -3.35
N LEU A 71 8.11 -11.28 -2.91
CA LEU A 71 9.29 -10.40 -2.91
C LEU A 71 10.11 -10.51 -1.63
#